data_AF-A0A4Y7KQX9-F1
#
_entry.id   AF-A0A4Y7KQX9-F1
#
_cell.length_a   1.000
_cell.length_b   1.000
_cell.length_c   1.000
_cell.angle_alpha   90.00
_cell.angle_beta   90.00
_cell.angle_gamma   90.00
#
_symmetry.space_group_name_H-M   'P 1'
#
loop_
_entity.id
_entity.type
_entity.pdbx_description
1 polymer ?
#
loop_
_entity_poly.entity_id
_entity_poly.type
_entity_poly.pdbx_seq_one_letter_code
_entity_poly.pdbx_strand_id
1 'polypeptide(L)'
;MTEKDEKIRDVDVPERMQIPKESTGYCPTEHMHIEEESTWIINQLNAKAESMFGDTSFGESIDEEQTRKLQKAEEAVVKLLELMHVQKYDIPFIAMYRKDSCSTLLKELEKHLSSGGAEEGKHICKIKWHKVLWDIKDLDRKWLLLQKRKKALQAYYFKHHNENSKETSHETRLSLNQKLYQSIVESVRALSQSKSSELFGLHLTLEKMRQDELDDAKETPEEVALNFTCAMFEDPQAVLKGVRHMAAVELSCEPRVRKHVRNIFMEKAIISTCPSADGNVAIDSFRQFSDIKWLSQKPLTKFQDAQWLLIQEAEEKKLIQVTLKLPEVDLKSYKSNAVRIISVKVLVKQLNFGMNNAK
;
A
#
# COMPACT_ATOMS: atom_id res chain seq x y z
N MET A 1 -42.21 -2.10 -5.93
CA MET A 1 -41.35 -1.08 -6.55
C MET A 1 -40.96 -0.11 -5.45
N THR A 2 -39.67 0.13 -5.23
CA THR A 2 -39.21 1.04 -4.18
C THR A 2 -39.10 2.46 -4.72
N GLU A 3 -39.13 3.46 -3.84
CA GLU A 3 -38.91 4.87 -4.19
C GLU A 3 -37.55 5.10 -4.89
N LYS A 4 -36.56 4.22 -4.63
CA LYS A 4 -35.28 4.24 -5.33
C LYS A 4 -35.39 3.77 -6.77
N ASP A 5 -36.21 2.76 -7.03
CA ASP A 5 -36.43 2.24 -8.38
C ASP A 5 -37.14 3.28 -9.27
N GLU A 6 -38.04 4.07 -8.69
CA GLU A 6 -38.69 5.20 -9.38
C GLU A 6 -37.66 6.29 -9.74
N LYS A 7 -36.79 6.68 -8.80
CA LYS A 7 -35.70 7.64 -9.08
C LYS A 7 -34.75 7.17 -10.18
N ILE A 8 -34.45 5.87 -10.23
CA ILE A 8 -33.57 5.31 -11.28
C ILE A 8 -34.22 5.43 -12.67
N ARG A 9 -35.55 5.25 -12.75
CA ARG A 9 -36.32 5.36 -14.00
C ARG A 9 -36.47 6.79 -14.49
N ASP A 10 -36.59 7.75 -13.58
CA ASP A 10 -36.80 9.16 -13.92
C ASP A 10 -35.51 9.87 -14.38
N VAL A 11 -34.34 9.33 -14.03
CA VAL A 11 -33.03 9.90 -14.38
C VAL A 11 -32.60 9.40 -15.75
N ASP A 12 -32.38 10.34 -16.69
CA ASP A 12 -31.90 10.07 -18.06
C ASP A 12 -30.38 9.74 -18.10
N VAL A 13 -30.00 8.65 -17.44
CA VAL A 13 -28.65 8.11 -17.38
C VAL A 13 -28.73 6.57 -17.41
N PRO A 14 -27.81 5.86 -18.07
CA PRO A 14 -27.80 4.39 -18.04
C PRO A 14 -27.76 3.82 -16.61
N GLU A 15 -28.64 2.87 -16.27
CA GLU A 15 -28.77 2.28 -14.92
C GLU A 15 -27.42 1.76 -14.37
N ARG A 16 -26.58 1.15 -15.23
CA ARG A 16 -25.22 0.69 -14.88
C ARG A 16 -24.28 1.79 -14.38
N MET A 17 -24.56 3.05 -14.71
CA MET A 17 -23.83 4.21 -14.22
C MET A 17 -24.49 4.83 -12.99
N GLN A 18 -25.75 4.51 -12.70
CA GLN A 18 -26.47 5.01 -11.53
C GLN A 18 -26.14 4.19 -10.28
N ILE A 19 -26.12 2.84 -10.38
CA ILE A 19 -25.88 1.94 -9.24
C ILE A 19 -24.54 2.24 -8.52
N PRO A 20 -23.39 2.42 -9.22
CA PRO A 20 -22.14 2.70 -8.54
C PRO A 20 -22.10 4.09 -7.91
N LYS A 21 -22.81 5.09 -8.46
CA LYS A 21 -22.78 6.49 -7.97
C LYS A 21 -23.23 6.61 -6.53
N GLU A 22 -24.18 5.79 -6.08
CA GLU A 22 -24.61 5.76 -4.67
C GLU A 22 -23.44 5.46 -3.73
N SER A 23 -22.56 4.54 -4.13
CA SER A 23 -21.39 4.14 -3.34
C SER A 23 -20.19 5.08 -3.52
N THR A 24 -20.02 5.61 -4.74
CA THR A 24 -18.79 6.25 -5.19
C THR A 24 -18.81 7.78 -5.06
N GLY A 25 -20.00 8.41 -5.09
CA GLY A 25 -20.16 9.86 -5.07
C GLY A 25 -20.22 10.48 -6.46
N TYR A 26 -20.19 11.82 -6.53
CA TYR A 26 -20.28 12.57 -7.78
C TYR A 26 -18.97 12.52 -8.58
N CYS A 27 -19.07 12.28 -9.88
CA CYS A 27 -17.95 12.36 -10.80
C CYS A 27 -17.50 13.83 -10.95
N PRO A 28 -16.19 14.11 -10.96
CA PRO A 28 -15.67 15.43 -11.27
C PRO A 28 -16.09 15.82 -12.69
N THR A 29 -16.46 17.09 -12.87
CA THR A 29 -16.79 17.66 -14.19
C THR A 29 -15.77 18.71 -14.62
N GLU A 30 -14.89 19.12 -13.70
CA GLU A 30 -13.84 20.10 -13.95
C GLU A 30 -12.64 19.46 -14.63
N HIS A 31 -12.12 20.11 -15.66
CA HIS A 31 -11.00 19.61 -16.49
C HIS A 31 -9.76 19.24 -15.67
N MET A 32 -9.38 20.07 -14.70
CA MET A 32 -8.21 19.83 -13.86
C MET A 32 -8.29 18.49 -13.10
N HIS A 33 -9.47 18.15 -12.59
CA HIS A 33 -9.68 16.89 -11.89
C HIS A 33 -9.67 15.68 -12.83
N ILE A 34 -10.10 15.87 -14.08
CA ILE A 34 -10.05 14.83 -15.11
C ILE A 34 -8.60 14.57 -15.54
N GLU A 35 -7.75 15.60 -15.62
CA GLU A 35 -6.31 15.45 -15.89
C GLU A 35 -5.56 14.73 -14.76
N GLU A 36 -5.85 15.09 -13.50
CA GLU A 36 -5.29 14.38 -12.34
C GLU A 36 -5.71 12.90 -12.33
N GLU A 37 -6.95 12.61 -12.73
CA GLU A 37 -7.45 11.26 -12.85
C GLU A 37 -6.79 10.50 -14.00
N SER A 38 -6.67 11.11 -15.19
CA SER A 38 -6.10 10.45 -16.36
C SER A 38 -4.64 10.06 -16.15
N THR A 39 -3.86 10.96 -15.55
CA THR A 39 -2.46 10.69 -15.18
C THR A 39 -2.38 9.54 -14.17
N TRP A 40 -3.27 9.50 -13.17
CA TRP A 40 -3.32 8.39 -12.21
C TRP A 40 -3.70 7.05 -12.88
N ILE A 41 -4.70 7.04 -13.76
CA ILE A 41 -5.13 5.84 -14.50
C ILE A 41 -3.99 5.30 -15.36
N ILE A 42 -3.26 6.17 -16.07
CA ILE A 42 -2.16 5.75 -16.94
C ILE A 42 -1.00 5.18 -16.14
N ASN A 43 -0.63 5.82 -15.05
CA ASN A 43 0.36 5.28 -14.13
C ASN A 43 -0.04 3.89 -13.61
N GLN A 44 -1.34 3.68 -13.33
CA GLN A 44 -1.85 2.40 -12.86
C GLN A 44 -1.90 1.32 -13.97
N LEU A 45 -2.18 1.72 -15.23
CA LEU A 45 -2.14 0.82 -16.39
C LEU A 45 -0.70 0.42 -16.73
N ASN A 46 0.25 1.37 -16.68
CA ASN A 46 1.66 1.11 -16.89
C ASN A 46 2.22 0.17 -15.81
N ALA A 47 1.93 0.43 -14.53
CA ALA A 47 2.33 -0.46 -13.44
C ALA A 47 1.74 -1.88 -13.59
N LYS A 48 0.51 -2.00 -14.10
CA LYS A 48 -0.12 -3.29 -14.40
C LYS A 48 0.58 -3.99 -15.58
N ALA A 49 1.00 -3.25 -16.59
CA ALA A 49 1.74 -3.77 -17.73
C ALA A 49 3.15 -4.24 -17.32
N GLU A 50 3.89 -3.43 -16.56
CA GLU A 50 5.22 -3.78 -16.02
C GLU A 50 5.16 -5.04 -15.16
N SER A 51 4.15 -5.17 -14.30
CA SER A 51 3.93 -6.37 -13.48
C SER A 51 3.59 -7.64 -14.29
N MET A 52 3.07 -7.52 -15.52
CA MET A 52 2.68 -8.65 -16.36
C MET A 52 3.79 -9.11 -17.32
N PHE A 53 4.70 -8.21 -17.71
CA PHE A 53 5.71 -8.49 -18.73
C PHE A 53 7.14 -8.74 -18.20
N GLY A 54 7.34 -8.65 -16.88
CA GLY A 54 8.64 -8.93 -16.26
C GLY A 54 9.67 -7.84 -16.54
N ASP A 55 10.63 -7.67 -15.63
CA ASP A 55 11.64 -6.62 -15.68
C ASP A 55 12.31 -6.53 -17.05
N THR A 56 12.03 -5.46 -17.80
CA THR A 56 12.98 -4.97 -18.78
C THR A 56 13.96 -4.11 -18.02
N SER A 57 14.89 -4.76 -17.32
CA SER A 57 16.07 -4.08 -16.77
C SER A 57 16.97 -3.69 -17.94
N PHE A 58 16.73 -2.51 -18.51
CA PHE A 58 17.75 -1.78 -19.25
C PHE A 58 17.61 -0.32 -18.89
N GLY A 59 18.53 0.16 -18.05
CA GLY A 59 18.64 1.58 -17.78
C GLY A 59 19.06 2.28 -19.06
N GLU A 60 18.23 3.20 -19.54
CA GLU A 60 18.62 4.19 -20.55
C GLU A 60 17.61 5.34 -20.52
N SER A 61 18.06 6.50 -21.00
CA SER A 61 17.36 7.78 -21.01
C SER A 61 15.90 7.69 -21.41
N ILE A 62 15.05 8.52 -20.78
CA ILE A 62 13.68 8.77 -21.24
C ILE A 62 13.77 9.26 -22.69
N ASP A 63 13.55 8.37 -23.66
CA ASP A 63 13.49 8.74 -25.06
C ASP A 63 12.31 9.69 -25.24
N GLU A 64 12.52 10.82 -25.90
CA GLU A 64 11.44 11.77 -26.25
C GLU A 64 10.27 11.10 -27.00
N GLU A 65 10.50 9.93 -27.58
CA GLU A 65 9.45 9.11 -28.20
C GLU A 65 8.50 8.49 -27.16
N GLN A 66 8.99 8.02 -26.02
CA GLN A 66 8.16 7.43 -24.97
C GLN A 66 7.27 8.48 -24.30
N THR A 67 7.80 9.69 -24.06
CA THR A 67 7.01 10.81 -23.50
C THR A 67 5.91 11.25 -24.46
N ARG A 68 6.21 11.33 -25.77
CA ARG A 68 5.21 11.60 -26.82
C ARG A 68 4.13 10.51 -26.89
N LYS A 69 4.46 9.25 -26.61
CA LYS A 69 3.49 8.14 -26.55
C LYS A 69 2.59 8.24 -25.33
N LEU A 70 3.17 8.51 -24.15
CA LEU A 70 2.42 8.70 -22.90
C LEU A 70 1.44 9.87 -23.02
N GLN A 71 1.89 11.00 -23.57
CA GLN A 71 1.04 12.18 -23.76
C GLN A 71 -0.18 11.89 -24.67
N LYS A 72 0.00 11.13 -25.76
CA LYS A 72 -1.12 10.71 -26.63
C LYS A 72 -2.08 9.76 -25.94
N ALA A 73 -1.58 8.92 -25.04
CA ALA A 73 -2.42 8.04 -24.22
C ALA A 73 -3.23 8.86 -23.20
N GLU A 74 -2.60 9.84 -22.55
CA GLU A 74 -3.24 10.79 -21.63
C GLU A 74 -4.39 11.52 -22.29
N GLU A 75 -4.17 12.14 -23.45
CA GLU A 75 -5.22 12.84 -24.20
C GLU A 75 -6.42 11.94 -24.53
N ALA A 76 -6.18 10.66 -24.80
CA ALA A 76 -7.24 9.73 -25.14
C ALA A 76 -7.99 9.22 -23.90
N VAL A 77 -7.32 9.06 -22.75
CA VAL A 77 -7.99 8.78 -21.47
C VAL A 77 -8.82 9.97 -21.03
N VAL A 78 -8.31 11.20 -21.15
CA VAL A 78 -9.07 12.43 -20.84
C VAL A 78 -10.36 12.49 -21.66
N LYS A 79 -10.27 12.31 -22.98
CA LYS A 79 -11.47 12.29 -23.86
C LYS A 79 -12.46 11.19 -23.47
N LEU A 80 -11.98 10.01 -23.08
CA LEU A 80 -12.85 8.92 -22.62
C LEU A 80 -13.56 9.31 -21.31
N LEU A 81 -12.84 9.87 -20.35
CA LEU A 81 -13.39 10.35 -19.09
C LEU A 81 -14.40 11.49 -19.32
N GLU A 82 -14.15 12.42 -20.23
CA GLU A 82 -15.12 13.46 -20.62
C GLU A 82 -16.42 12.85 -21.16
N LEU A 83 -16.32 11.85 -22.05
CA LEU A 83 -17.49 11.16 -22.59
C LEU A 83 -18.30 10.44 -21.50
N MET A 84 -17.64 9.92 -20.47
CA MET A 84 -18.29 9.22 -19.35
C MET A 84 -18.84 10.17 -18.28
N HIS A 85 -18.03 11.12 -17.83
CA HIS A 85 -18.32 12.02 -16.72
C HIS A 85 -19.19 13.20 -17.14
N VAL A 86 -18.94 13.80 -18.31
CA VAL A 86 -19.71 14.96 -18.79
C VAL A 86 -20.91 14.50 -19.60
N GLN A 87 -20.66 13.72 -20.65
CA GLN A 87 -21.69 13.32 -21.62
C GLN A 87 -22.53 12.11 -21.18
N LYS A 88 -22.15 11.45 -20.08
CA LYS A 88 -22.86 10.29 -19.49
C LYS A 88 -23.05 9.10 -20.45
N TYR A 89 -22.14 8.91 -21.42
CA TYR A 89 -22.18 7.76 -22.31
C TYR A 89 -21.65 6.49 -21.63
N ASP A 90 -22.30 5.34 -21.89
CA ASP A 90 -21.84 4.03 -21.42
C ASP A 90 -20.73 3.48 -22.34
N ILE A 91 -19.88 2.61 -21.79
CA ILE A 91 -18.75 2.00 -22.50
C ILE A 91 -19.16 1.32 -23.81
N PRO A 92 -20.25 0.53 -23.88
CA PRO A 92 -20.67 -0.08 -25.14
C PRO A 92 -21.02 0.94 -26.24
N PHE A 93 -21.58 2.09 -25.86
CA PHE A 93 -21.93 3.15 -26.81
C PHE A 93 -20.67 3.85 -27.34
N ILE A 94 -19.75 4.20 -26.44
CA ILE A 94 -18.47 4.82 -26.80
C ILE A 94 -17.68 3.89 -27.72
N ALA A 95 -17.64 2.61 -27.35
CA ALA A 95 -17.01 1.55 -28.11
C ALA A 95 -17.54 1.44 -29.54
N MET A 96 -18.85 1.51 -29.72
CA MET A 96 -19.49 1.31 -31.02
C MET A 96 -19.47 2.57 -31.91
N TYR A 97 -19.65 3.76 -31.33
CA TYR A 97 -19.95 4.98 -32.10
C TYR A 97 -18.95 6.13 -31.94
N ARG A 98 -17.96 6.00 -31.05
CA ARG A 98 -16.96 7.04 -30.75
C ARG A 98 -15.53 6.49 -30.74
N LYS A 99 -15.28 5.45 -31.54
CA LYS A 99 -13.98 4.78 -31.63
C LYS A 99 -12.85 5.74 -32.05
N ASP A 100 -13.15 6.74 -32.87
CA ASP A 100 -12.17 7.70 -33.37
C ASP A 100 -11.56 8.56 -32.25
N SER A 101 -12.33 8.88 -31.22
CA SER A 101 -11.88 9.65 -30.06
C SER A 101 -10.82 8.91 -29.22
N CYS A 102 -10.82 7.58 -29.26
CA CYS A 102 -9.87 6.73 -28.53
C CYS A 102 -8.86 6.02 -29.47
N SER A 103 -8.92 6.27 -30.79
CA SER A 103 -8.17 5.55 -31.83
C SER A 103 -6.64 5.60 -31.65
N THR A 104 -6.12 6.63 -30.98
CA THR A 104 -4.70 6.79 -30.66
C THR A 104 -4.21 5.85 -29.56
N LEU A 105 -4.99 5.65 -28.48
CA LEU A 105 -4.75 4.60 -27.47
C LEU A 105 -4.78 3.21 -28.10
N LEU A 106 -5.68 3.01 -29.07
CA LEU A 106 -5.99 1.72 -29.67
C LEU A 106 -4.85 1.18 -30.54
N LYS A 107 -4.19 2.01 -31.36
CA LYS A 107 -3.12 1.53 -32.27
C LYS A 107 -1.81 1.16 -31.56
N GLU A 108 -1.53 1.76 -30.40
CA GLU A 108 -0.24 1.60 -29.72
C GLU A 108 -0.24 0.47 -28.70
N LEU A 109 -1.31 0.32 -27.90
CA LEU A 109 -1.51 -0.86 -27.04
C LEU A 109 -1.61 -2.16 -27.85
N GLU A 110 -2.15 -2.07 -29.08
CA GLU A 110 -2.25 -3.19 -30.02
C GLU A 110 -0.88 -3.67 -30.54
N LYS A 111 0.12 -2.79 -30.65
CA LYS A 111 1.49 -3.16 -31.04
C LYS A 111 2.24 -3.91 -29.94
N HIS A 112 2.14 -3.47 -28.68
CA HIS A 112 2.82 -4.12 -27.56
C HIS A 112 2.30 -5.55 -27.27
N LEU A 113 1.06 -5.86 -27.64
CA LEU A 113 0.42 -7.17 -27.40
C LEU A 113 0.63 -8.18 -28.55
N SER A 114 1.23 -7.77 -29.67
CA SER A 114 1.31 -8.54 -30.92
C SER A 114 2.70 -9.14 -31.21
N SER A 115 3.64 -9.12 -30.25
CA SER A 115 4.98 -9.73 -30.41
C SER A 115 4.97 -11.29 -30.38
N GLY A 116 3.85 -11.94 -30.68
CA GLY A 116 3.74 -13.39 -30.81
C GLY A 116 2.98 -13.72 -32.09
N GLY A 117 3.63 -14.42 -33.02
CA GLY A 117 3.24 -14.50 -34.43
C GLY A 117 1.95 -15.28 -34.77
N ALA A 118 1.67 -15.23 -36.08
CA ALA A 118 0.67 -15.98 -36.87
C ALA A 118 -0.76 -15.43 -36.95
N GLU A 119 -1.34 -15.58 -38.14
CA GLU A 119 -2.36 -14.73 -38.77
C GLU A 119 -3.81 -14.91 -38.28
N GLU A 120 -4.03 -15.41 -37.07
CA GLU A 120 -5.36 -15.47 -36.43
C GLU A 120 -5.70 -14.20 -35.61
N GLY A 121 -4.73 -13.27 -35.49
CA GLY A 121 -4.78 -12.13 -34.56
C GLY A 121 -5.82 -11.03 -34.81
N LYS A 122 -6.46 -10.99 -35.99
CA LYS A 122 -7.36 -9.87 -36.36
C LYS A 122 -8.67 -9.84 -35.57
N HIS A 123 -9.18 -11.01 -35.15
CA HIS A 123 -10.39 -11.11 -34.31
C HIS A 123 -10.07 -11.08 -32.81
N ILE A 124 -8.90 -11.59 -32.40
CA ILE A 124 -8.45 -11.61 -31.01
C ILE A 124 -8.10 -10.19 -30.51
N CYS A 125 -7.53 -9.32 -31.36
CA CYS A 125 -7.30 -7.90 -31.02
C CYS A 125 -8.59 -7.10 -30.82
N LYS A 126 -9.66 -7.40 -31.57
CA LYS A 126 -10.97 -6.76 -31.41
C LYS A 126 -11.67 -7.11 -30.09
N ILE A 127 -11.23 -8.14 -29.35
CA ILE A 127 -11.83 -8.49 -28.05
C ILE A 127 -11.05 -7.84 -26.90
N LYS A 128 -9.75 -7.58 -27.08
CA LYS A 128 -8.86 -6.99 -26.05
C LYS A 128 -9.14 -5.51 -25.79
N TRP A 129 -9.52 -4.71 -26.78
CA TRP A 129 -9.75 -3.26 -26.56
C TRP A 129 -10.98 -2.96 -25.71
N HIS A 130 -12.04 -3.75 -25.84
CA HIS A 130 -13.21 -3.62 -24.95
C HIS A 130 -12.79 -3.86 -23.50
N LYS A 131 -11.88 -4.80 -23.25
CA LYS A 131 -11.33 -5.06 -21.92
C LYS A 131 -10.56 -3.85 -21.38
N VAL A 132 -9.80 -3.14 -22.22
CA VAL A 132 -9.11 -1.90 -21.82
C VAL A 132 -10.10 -0.81 -21.41
N LEU A 133 -11.18 -0.61 -22.16
CA LEU A 133 -12.22 0.37 -21.80
C LEU A 133 -12.90 0.03 -20.46
N TRP A 134 -13.18 -1.26 -20.22
CA TRP A 134 -13.70 -1.72 -18.94
C TRP A 134 -12.68 -1.58 -17.81
N ASP A 135 -11.41 -1.88 -18.05
CA ASP A 135 -10.32 -1.68 -17.09
C ASP A 135 -10.22 -0.18 -16.70
N ILE A 136 -10.32 0.74 -17.66
CA ILE A 136 -10.32 2.19 -17.39
C ILE A 136 -11.54 2.57 -16.54
N LYS A 137 -12.74 2.08 -16.87
CA LYS A 137 -13.95 2.31 -16.06
C LYS A 137 -13.80 1.78 -14.63
N ASP A 138 -13.17 0.63 -14.46
CA ASP A 138 -12.90 0.07 -13.14
C ASP A 138 -11.87 0.90 -12.36
N LEU A 139 -10.89 1.48 -13.04
CA LEU A 139 -9.91 2.40 -12.46
C LEU A 139 -10.55 3.74 -12.08
N ASP A 140 -11.40 4.32 -12.93
CA ASP A 140 -12.23 5.51 -12.62
C ASP A 140 -13.04 5.28 -11.33
N ARG A 141 -13.76 4.14 -11.23
CA ARG A 141 -14.47 3.79 -9.99
C ARG A 141 -13.56 3.75 -8.76
N LYS A 142 -12.36 3.16 -8.89
CA LYS A 142 -11.38 3.10 -7.79
C LYS A 142 -10.84 4.48 -7.43
N TRP A 143 -10.57 5.33 -8.41
CA TRP A 143 -10.14 6.71 -8.22
C TRP A 143 -11.19 7.52 -7.45
N LEU A 144 -12.45 7.44 -7.86
CA LEU A 144 -13.52 8.16 -7.18
C LEU A 144 -13.71 7.69 -5.72
N LEU A 145 -13.58 6.38 -5.45
CA LEU A 145 -13.58 5.85 -4.08
C LEU A 145 -12.37 6.34 -3.27
N LEU A 146 -11.20 6.44 -3.91
CA LEU A 146 -9.99 7.01 -3.30
C LEU A 146 -10.20 8.48 -2.95
N GLN A 147 -10.77 9.28 -3.86
CA GLN A 147 -11.07 10.69 -3.65
C GLN A 147 -12.10 10.89 -2.54
N LYS A 148 -13.14 10.04 -2.48
CA LYS A 148 -14.13 10.05 -1.39
C LYS A 148 -13.47 9.81 -0.03
N ARG A 149 -12.59 8.79 0.07
CA ARG A 149 -11.83 8.49 1.30
C ARG A 149 -10.87 9.63 1.66
N LYS A 150 -10.19 10.22 0.67
CA LYS A 150 -9.29 11.37 0.85
C LYS A 150 -10.04 12.57 1.41
N LYS A 151 -11.19 12.93 0.80
CA LYS A 151 -12.04 14.04 1.27
C LYS A 151 -12.57 13.79 2.69
N ALA A 152 -13.03 12.57 2.99
CA ALA A 152 -13.48 12.21 4.34
C ALA A 152 -12.35 12.34 5.38
N LEU A 153 -11.15 11.88 5.04
CA LEU A 153 -9.98 11.99 5.91
C LEU A 153 -9.53 13.45 6.10
N GLN A 154 -9.50 14.25 5.03
CA GLN A 154 -9.19 15.68 5.10
C GLN A 154 -10.20 16.43 5.96
N ALA A 155 -11.50 16.13 5.81
CA ALA A 155 -12.55 16.70 6.64
C ALA A 155 -12.39 16.31 8.11
N TYR A 156 -12.02 15.05 8.40
CA TYR A 156 -11.71 14.60 9.75
C TYR A 156 -10.55 15.39 10.37
N TYR A 157 -9.43 15.54 9.63
CA TYR A 157 -8.28 16.32 10.11
C TYR A 157 -8.64 17.80 10.33
N PHE A 158 -9.37 18.41 9.39
CA PHE A 158 -9.81 19.81 9.51
C PHE A 158 -10.74 20.01 10.71
N LYS A 159 -11.68 19.07 10.92
CA LYS A 159 -12.60 19.09 12.07
C LYS A 159 -11.82 18.97 13.38
N HIS A 160 -10.94 17.98 13.50
CA HIS A 160 -10.11 17.80 14.69
C HIS A 160 -9.20 19.02 14.95
N HIS A 161 -8.61 19.60 13.90
CA HIS A 161 -7.81 20.83 14.02
C HIS A 161 -8.64 22.01 14.53
N ASN A 162 -9.88 22.15 14.07
CA ASN A 162 -10.77 23.24 14.46
C ASN A 162 -11.44 23.03 15.83
N GLU A 163 -11.68 21.79 16.24
CA GLU A 163 -12.19 21.47 17.58
C GLU A 163 -11.11 21.76 18.62
N ASN A 164 -9.86 21.37 18.33
CA ASN A 164 -8.71 21.72 19.17
C ASN A 164 -8.48 23.25 19.29
N SER A 165 -8.90 24.05 18.31
CA SER A 165 -8.72 25.52 18.35
C SER A 165 -9.85 26.27 19.05
N LYS A 166 -11.01 25.63 19.31
CA LYS A 166 -12.20 26.28 19.86
C LYS A 166 -12.46 25.99 21.34
N GLU A 167 -11.81 24.98 21.91
CA GLU A 167 -12.20 24.40 23.20
C GLU A 167 -11.23 24.79 24.33
N THR A 168 -11.32 26.03 24.82
CA THR A 168 -10.44 26.63 25.84
C THR A 168 -10.45 25.95 27.22
N SER A 169 -11.45 25.11 27.54
CA SER A 169 -11.50 24.32 28.78
C SER A 169 -10.86 22.94 28.62
N HIS A 170 -11.04 22.32 27.45
CA HIS A 170 -10.28 21.13 27.05
C HIS A 170 -8.80 21.45 26.80
N GLU A 171 -8.44 22.71 26.54
CA GLU A 171 -7.06 23.18 26.43
C GLU A 171 -6.23 22.91 27.69
N THR A 172 -6.82 22.98 28.90
CA THR A 172 -6.10 22.62 30.13
C THR A 172 -5.88 21.11 30.28
N ARG A 173 -6.82 20.28 29.83
CA ARG A 173 -6.76 18.82 29.92
C ARG A 173 -5.94 18.20 28.78
N LEU A 174 -6.07 18.72 27.57
CA LEU A 174 -5.22 18.45 26.42
C LEU A 174 -3.83 18.98 26.65
N SER A 175 -3.63 20.19 27.19
CA SER A 175 -2.28 20.65 27.56
C SER A 175 -1.69 19.83 28.69
N LEU A 176 -2.47 19.33 29.66
CA LEU A 176 -1.96 18.38 30.66
C LEU A 176 -1.58 17.05 30.01
N ASN A 177 -2.44 16.45 29.18
CA ASN A 177 -2.13 15.21 28.48
C ASN A 177 -0.99 15.38 27.48
N GLN A 178 -0.88 16.54 26.84
CA GLN A 178 0.17 16.91 25.90
C GLN A 178 1.47 17.22 26.64
N LYS A 179 1.43 17.87 27.81
CA LYS A 179 2.59 18.06 28.69
C LYS A 179 3.04 16.75 29.31
N LEU A 180 2.12 15.87 29.70
CA LEU A 180 2.43 14.53 30.20
C LEU A 180 3.02 13.68 29.06
N TYR A 181 2.42 13.72 27.88
CA TYR A 181 2.94 13.04 26.70
C TYR A 181 4.29 13.61 26.27
N GLN A 182 4.44 14.92 26.22
CA GLN A 182 5.71 15.59 25.91
C GLN A 182 6.76 15.28 26.98
N SER A 183 6.41 15.28 28.26
CA SER A 183 7.33 14.91 29.35
C SER A 183 7.72 13.44 29.28
N ILE A 184 6.77 12.53 28.98
CA ILE A 184 7.05 11.10 28.75
C ILE A 184 7.92 10.94 27.50
N VAL A 185 7.63 11.65 26.42
CA VAL A 185 8.37 11.56 25.17
C VAL A 185 9.74 12.24 25.28
N GLU A 186 9.89 13.32 26.02
CA GLU A 186 11.16 13.99 26.29
C GLU A 186 12.03 13.17 27.23
N SER A 187 11.45 12.56 28.27
CA SER A 187 12.18 11.59 29.11
C SER A 187 12.57 10.34 28.31
N VAL A 188 11.69 9.82 27.46
CA VAL A 188 11.98 8.74 26.50
C VAL A 188 13.05 9.16 25.48
N ARG A 189 13.03 10.39 24.96
CA ARG A 189 14.05 10.92 24.03
C ARG A 189 15.37 11.17 24.72
N ALA A 190 15.37 11.65 25.96
CA ALA A 190 16.57 11.78 26.77
C ALA A 190 17.21 10.41 27.06
N LEU A 191 16.38 9.39 27.32
CA LEU A 191 16.78 8.00 27.50
C LEU A 191 17.31 7.34 26.22
N SER A 192 16.65 7.57 25.08
CA SER A 192 16.94 6.89 23.82
C SER A 192 17.93 7.65 22.92
N GLN A 193 18.18 8.94 23.21
CA GLN A 193 18.96 9.88 22.40
C GLN A 193 18.66 9.83 20.89
N SER A 194 17.50 9.28 20.57
CA SER A 194 17.13 8.90 19.22
C SER A 194 16.38 10.06 18.59
N LYS A 195 16.76 10.36 17.35
CA LYS A 195 16.11 11.35 16.49
C LYS A 195 14.60 11.06 16.43
N SER A 196 13.79 12.11 16.27
CA SER A 196 12.33 12.01 16.12
C SER A 196 11.93 10.90 15.14
N SER A 197 10.83 10.19 15.42
CA SER A 197 10.25 9.16 14.54
C SER A 197 10.04 9.66 13.10
N GLU A 198 9.69 10.94 12.95
CA GLU A 198 9.55 11.63 11.67
C GLU A 198 10.88 11.74 10.90
N LEU A 199 11.97 12.11 11.59
CA LEU A 199 13.31 12.19 11.02
C LEU A 199 13.83 10.81 10.62
N PHE A 200 13.55 9.80 11.43
CA PHE A 200 13.85 8.42 11.10
C PHE A 200 13.09 7.96 9.84
N GLY A 201 11.81 8.30 9.72
CA GLY A 201 11.02 8.02 8.52
C GLY A 201 11.56 8.71 7.26
N LEU A 202 12.04 9.95 7.38
CA LEU A 202 12.71 10.68 6.28
C LEU A 202 14.02 10.00 5.87
N HIS A 203 14.83 9.61 6.86
CA HIS A 203 16.10 8.91 6.64
C HIS A 203 15.91 7.57 5.93
N LEU A 204 14.85 6.84 6.25
CA LEU A 204 14.50 5.57 5.59
C LEU A 204 14.11 5.74 4.11
N THR A 205 13.73 6.95 3.70
CA THR A 205 13.30 7.27 2.33
C THR A 205 14.46 7.76 1.46
N LEU A 206 15.49 8.39 2.06
CA LEU A 206 16.67 8.86 1.35
C LEU A 206 17.68 7.70 1.28
N GLU A 207 17.90 7.13 0.09
CA GLU A 207 18.87 6.04 -0.15
C GLU A 207 20.30 6.34 0.34
N LYS A 208 20.62 7.60 0.61
CA LYS A 208 21.79 7.97 1.40
C LYS A 208 21.42 7.93 2.87
N MET A 209 21.71 6.80 3.50
CA MET A 209 21.96 6.76 4.94
C MET A 209 23.16 7.67 5.23
N ARG A 210 22.94 8.99 5.34
CA ARG A 210 23.94 9.86 5.94
C ARG A 210 24.11 9.35 7.37
N GLN A 211 25.29 8.81 7.63
CA GLN A 211 25.84 8.57 8.95
C GLN A 211 25.98 9.92 9.66
N ASP A 212 24.87 10.65 9.88
CA ASP A 212 24.86 11.71 10.86
C ASP A 212 24.99 10.96 12.18
N GLU A 213 26.25 10.88 12.62
CA GLU A 213 26.73 10.35 13.88
C GLU A 213 25.65 10.59 14.94
N LEU A 214 25.07 9.51 15.44
CA LEU A 214 24.29 9.59 16.65
C LEU A 214 25.29 10.06 17.70
N ASP A 215 25.06 11.23 18.31
CA ASP A 215 25.87 11.70 19.42
C ASP A 215 25.84 10.62 20.50
N ASP A 216 27.00 10.02 20.77
CA ASP A 216 27.13 8.99 21.81
C ASP A 216 26.78 9.62 23.17
N ALA A 217 25.83 9.00 23.85
CA ALA A 217 25.41 9.39 25.19
C ALA A 217 26.59 9.52 26.16
N LYS A 218 26.59 10.59 26.96
CA LYS A 218 27.53 10.72 28.08
C LYS A 218 27.21 9.75 29.23
N GLU A 219 25.95 9.33 29.35
CA GLU A 219 25.42 8.47 30.42
C GLU A 219 24.82 7.19 29.85
N THR A 220 24.85 6.11 30.62
CA THR A 220 24.24 4.84 30.19
C THR A 220 22.71 4.90 30.34
N PRO A 221 21.93 4.16 29.51
CA PRO A 221 20.47 4.19 29.59
C PRO A 221 19.91 3.75 30.94
N GLU A 222 20.67 2.94 31.69
CA GLU A 222 20.26 2.49 33.03
C GLU A 222 20.39 3.60 34.06
N GLU A 223 21.47 4.40 34.00
CA GLU A 223 21.68 5.56 34.86
C GLU A 223 20.61 6.63 34.60
N VAL A 224 20.26 6.86 33.34
CA VAL A 224 19.19 7.78 33.00
C VAL A 224 17.83 7.22 33.44
N ALA A 225 17.59 5.90 33.33
CA ALA A 225 16.32 5.28 33.73
C ALA A 225 16.09 5.29 35.24
N LEU A 226 17.15 5.22 36.04
CA LEU A 226 17.09 5.35 37.51
C LEU A 226 16.40 6.67 37.93
N ASN A 227 16.67 7.76 37.20
CA ASN A 227 16.08 9.08 37.46
C ASN A 227 14.57 9.14 37.22
N PHE A 228 13.99 8.16 36.51
CA PHE A 228 12.58 8.09 36.15
C PHE A 228 11.82 6.93 36.82
N THR A 229 12.42 6.31 37.84
CA THR A 229 11.72 5.32 38.66
C THR A 229 10.58 5.99 39.44
N CYS A 230 9.41 5.33 39.50
CA CYS A 230 8.24 5.86 40.20
C CYS A 230 7.39 4.71 40.74
N ALA A 231 6.33 5.01 41.51
CA ALA A 231 5.46 3.98 42.09
C ALA A 231 4.81 3.04 41.04
N MET A 232 4.73 3.44 39.77
CA MET A 232 4.24 2.61 38.66
C MET A 232 5.36 1.85 37.92
N PHE A 233 6.62 2.27 38.08
CA PHE A 233 7.80 1.64 37.48
C PHE A 233 8.92 1.56 38.53
N GLU A 234 8.90 0.49 39.32
CA GLU A 234 9.79 0.29 40.47
C GLU A 234 11.25 -0.03 40.06
N ASP A 235 11.43 -0.69 38.92
CA ASP A 235 12.72 -1.13 38.40
C ASP A 235 13.14 -0.30 37.17
N PRO A 236 14.39 0.19 37.09
CA PRO A 236 14.96 0.76 35.86
C PRO A 236 14.74 -0.10 34.60
N GLN A 237 14.74 -1.44 34.73
CA GLN A 237 14.43 -2.31 33.58
C GLN A 237 12.97 -2.21 33.14
N ALA A 238 12.04 -2.00 34.09
CA ALA A 238 10.63 -1.80 33.78
C ALA A 238 10.42 -0.45 33.07
N VAL A 239 11.12 0.61 33.50
CA VAL A 239 11.16 1.91 32.82
C VAL A 239 11.67 1.73 31.38
N LEU A 240 12.82 1.08 31.19
CA LEU A 240 13.39 0.82 29.87
C LEU A 240 12.49 -0.05 28.98
N LYS A 241 11.75 -0.99 29.55
CA LYS A 241 10.78 -1.82 28.80
C LYS A 241 9.59 -0.98 28.33
N GLY A 242 9.04 -0.12 29.20
CA GLY A 242 7.97 0.80 28.86
C GLY A 242 8.38 1.81 27.78
N VAL A 243 9.57 2.39 27.94
CA VAL A 243 10.20 3.31 26.99
C VAL A 243 10.39 2.65 25.62
N ARG A 244 10.95 1.42 25.59
CA ARG A 244 11.09 0.63 24.35
C ARG A 244 9.74 0.35 23.69
N HIS A 245 8.72 0.05 24.48
CA HIS A 245 7.38 -0.19 23.96
C HIS A 245 6.78 1.09 23.35
N MET A 246 6.88 2.23 24.04
CA MET A 246 6.37 3.52 23.56
C MET A 246 7.06 3.94 22.26
N ALA A 247 8.39 3.87 22.22
CA ALA A 247 9.16 4.18 21.02
C ALA A 247 8.81 3.24 19.86
N ALA A 248 8.60 1.95 20.13
CA ALA A 248 8.17 0.99 19.12
C ALA A 248 6.76 1.32 18.57
N VAL A 249 5.82 1.73 19.43
CA VAL A 249 4.47 2.14 19.02
C VAL A 249 4.54 3.39 18.15
N GLU A 250 5.28 4.42 18.57
CA GLU A 250 5.46 5.65 17.81
C GLU A 250 6.03 5.38 16.40
N LEU A 251 7.12 4.60 16.33
CA LEU A 251 7.73 4.19 15.06
C LEU A 251 6.80 3.33 14.19
N SER A 252 5.97 2.47 14.79
CA SER A 252 5.04 1.61 14.07
C SER A 252 3.85 2.36 13.45
N CYS A 253 3.51 3.51 14.02
CA CYS A 253 2.43 4.40 13.57
C CYS A 253 2.92 5.38 12.50
N GLU A 254 4.22 5.61 12.37
CA GLU A 254 4.81 6.55 11.41
C GLU A 254 4.50 6.16 9.94
N PRO A 255 3.77 6.98 9.16
CA PRO A 255 3.35 6.64 7.80
C PRO A 255 4.50 6.31 6.85
N ARG A 256 5.64 7.02 6.97
CA ARG A 256 6.83 6.80 6.12
C ARG A 256 7.45 5.44 6.37
N VAL A 257 7.62 5.06 7.64
CA VAL A 257 8.13 3.74 8.05
C VAL A 257 7.20 2.63 7.57
N ARG A 258 5.88 2.78 7.78
CA ARG A 258 4.87 1.81 7.30
C ARG A 258 4.88 1.67 5.79
N LYS A 259 5.06 2.77 5.05
CA LYS A 259 5.17 2.76 3.58
C LYS A 259 6.41 1.98 3.14
N HIS A 260 7.57 2.27 3.73
CA HIS A 260 8.82 1.59 3.40
C HIS A 260 8.75 0.08 3.68
N VAL A 261 8.29 -0.31 4.88
CA VAL A 261 8.14 -1.73 5.25
C VAL A 261 7.11 -2.43 4.35
N ARG A 262 5.99 -1.79 4.03
CA ARG A 262 4.99 -2.34 3.10
C ARG A 262 5.60 -2.61 1.72
N ASN A 263 6.41 -1.70 1.20
CA ASN A 263 7.05 -1.87 -0.11
C ASN A 263 7.99 -3.10 -0.11
N ILE A 264 8.87 -3.20 0.89
CA ILE A 264 9.75 -4.38 1.06
C ILE A 264 8.93 -5.67 1.10
N PHE A 265 7.83 -5.66 1.86
CA PHE A 265 6.99 -6.83 2.02
C PHE A 265 6.28 -7.21 0.72
N MET A 266 5.73 -6.23 -0.02
CA MET A 266 5.07 -6.49 -1.30
C MET A 266 6.04 -7.04 -2.36
N GLU A 267 7.31 -6.63 -2.30
CA GLU A 267 8.35 -7.06 -3.24
C GLU A 267 8.91 -8.45 -2.90
N LYS A 268 9.22 -8.68 -1.62
CA LYS A 268 10.04 -9.83 -1.18
C LYS A 268 9.29 -10.89 -0.39
N ALA A 269 8.04 -10.67 -0.02
CA ALA A 269 7.31 -11.65 0.78
C ALA A 269 7.15 -12.98 0.03
N ILE A 270 7.32 -14.05 0.80
CA ILE A 270 7.14 -15.43 0.36
C ILE A 270 5.95 -16.03 1.07
N ILE A 271 5.18 -16.82 0.32
CA ILE A 271 4.01 -17.55 0.78
C ILE A 271 4.35 -19.04 0.79
N SER A 272 4.03 -19.71 1.88
CA SER A 272 4.09 -21.16 2.00
C SER A 272 2.76 -21.69 2.52
N THR A 273 2.33 -22.85 2.03
CA THR A 273 1.11 -23.53 2.46
C THR A 273 1.47 -24.92 2.98
N CYS A 274 0.82 -25.31 4.08
CA CYS A 274 0.90 -26.66 4.63
C CYS A 274 -0.52 -27.20 4.81
N PRO A 275 -0.82 -28.45 4.45
CA PRO A 275 -2.14 -29.01 4.68
C PRO A 275 -2.37 -29.22 6.18
N SER A 276 -3.62 -29.01 6.62
CA SER A 276 -4.06 -29.43 7.96
C SER A 276 -4.23 -30.95 8.02
N ALA A 277 -4.47 -31.51 9.21
CA ALA A 277 -4.74 -32.95 9.34
C ALA A 277 -5.90 -33.39 8.43
N ASP A 278 -6.98 -32.62 8.41
CA ASP A 278 -8.16 -32.85 7.58
C ASP A 278 -7.86 -32.60 6.10
N GLY A 279 -7.15 -31.51 5.78
CA GLY A 279 -6.78 -31.20 4.40
C GLY A 279 -5.82 -32.21 3.78
N ASN A 280 -4.99 -32.88 4.58
CA ASN A 280 -4.08 -33.88 4.06
C ASN A 280 -4.84 -35.11 3.51
N VAL A 281 -5.96 -35.47 4.14
CA VAL A 281 -6.86 -36.55 3.73
C VAL A 281 -7.84 -36.09 2.63
N ALA A 282 -8.38 -34.87 2.78
CA ALA A 282 -9.41 -34.35 1.89
C ALA A 282 -8.88 -33.86 0.53
N ILE A 283 -7.64 -33.36 0.47
CA ILE A 283 -7.01 -32.88 -0.78
C ILE A 283 -6.28 -34.05 -1.43
N ASP A 284 -6.91 -34.61 -2.46
CA ASP A 284 -6.37 -35.66 -3.32
C ASP A 284 -5.83 -35.05 -4.64
N SER A 285 -5.01 -35.80 -5.39
CA SER A 285 -4.35 -35.35 -6.62
C SER A 285 -5.32 -34.87 -7.71
N PHE A 286 -6.58 -35.30 -7.67
CA PHE A 286 -7.61 -34.94 -8.65
C PHE A 286 -8.63 -33.91 -8.12
N ARG A 287 -8.48 -33.43 -6.88
CA ARG A 287 -9.41 -32.49 -6.26
C ARG A 287 -8.94 -31.05 -6.42
N GLN A 288 -9.90 -30.13 -6.37
CA GLN A 288 -9.63 -28.70 -6.22
C GLN A 288 -8.67 -28.53 -5.04
N PHE A 289 -7.62 -27.71 -5.21
CA PHE A 289 -6.53 -27.44 -4.27
C PHE A 289 -5.28 -28.35 -4.31
N SER A 290 -5.19 -29.34 -5.21
CA SER A 290 -3.98 -30.17 -5.40
C SER A 290 -2.71 -29.33 -5.56
N ASP A 291 -2.77 -28.32 -6.42
CA ASP A 291 -1.62 -27.51 -6.84
C ASP A 291 -1.12 -26.56 -5.74
N ILE A 292 -1.97 -26.31 -4.74
CA ILE A 292 -1.68 -25.41 -3.63
C ILE A 292 -1.48 -26.14 -2.30
N LYS A 293 -1.59 -27.48 -2.30
CA LYS A 293 -1.47 -28.31 -1.07
C LYS A 293 -0.11 -28.12 -0.40
N TRP A 294 0.95 -28.05 -1.20
CA TRP A 294 2.34 -27.94 -0.74
C TRP A 294 3.08 -26.84 -1.49
N LEU A 295 2.73 -25.58 -1.24
CA LEU A 295 3.51 -24.45 -1.76
C LEU A 295 4.63 -24.13 -0.78
N SER A 296 5.86 -24.07 -1.26
CA SER A 296 7.01 -23.71 -0.47
C SER A 296 7.64 -22.43 -1.02
N GLN A 297 7.73 -21.41 -0.18
CA GLN A 297 8.46 -20.17 -0.42
C GLN A 297 8.18 -19.50 -1.78
N LYS A 298 6.92 -19.52 -2.24
CA LYS A 298 6.56 -18.87 -3.50
C LYS A 298 6.54 -17.35 -3.30
N PRO A 299 7.30 -16.55 -4.08
CA PRO A 299 7.26 -15.10 -3.98
C PRO A 299 5.90 -14.53 -4.34
N LEU A 300 5.48 -13.45 -3.67
CA LEU A 300 4.19 -12.79 -3.90
C LEU A 300 4.04 -12.32 -5.36
N THR A 301 5.12 -11.86 -5.98
CA THR A 301 5.15 -11.38 -7.38
C THR A 301 4.93 -12.49 -8.41
N LYS A 302 5.10 -13.76 -8.06
CA LYS A 302 4.93 -14.91 -8.97
C LYS A 302 3.53 -15.53 -8.93
N PHE A 303 2.62 -14.99 -8.13
CA PHE A 303 1.23 -15.45 -8.16
C PHE A 303 0.52 -14.89 -9.38
N GLN A 304 -0.05 -15.79 -10.18
CA GLN A 304 -0.83 -15.46 -11.37
C GLN A 304 -2.21 -16.09 -11.26
N ASP A 305 -3.16 -15.52 -11.99
CA ASP A 305 -4.54 -16.04 -12.12
C ASP A 305 -5.26 -16.26 -10.78
N ALA A 306 -6.10 -17.30 -10.72
CA ALA A 306 -6.96 -17.61 -9.59
C ALA A 306 -6.22 -18.35 -8.46
N GLN A 307 -4.90 -18.55 -8.53
CA GLN A 307 -4.17 -19.36 -7.55
C GLN A 307 -4.30 -18.81 -6.12
N TRP A 308 -4.29 -17.48 -5.96
CA TRP A 308 -4.50 -16.85 -4.66
C TRP A 308 -5.93 -17.05 -4.13
N LEU A 309 -6.93 -17.03 -5.01
CA LEU A 309 -8.33 -17.26 -4.63
C LEU A 309 -8.54 -18.69 -4.13
N LEU A 310 -7.89 -19.66 -4.78
CA LEU A 310 -7.91 -21.06 -4.34
C LEU A 310 -7.27 -21.23 -2.96
N ILE A 311 -6.18 -20.51 -2.69
CA ILE A 311 -5.53 -20.51 -1.36
C ILE A 311 -6.47 -19.94 -0.31
N GLN A 312 -7.10 -18.81 -0.59
CA GLN A 312 -8.04 -18.19 0.33
C GLN A 312 -9.25 -19.10 0.61
N GLU A 313 -9.82 -19.72 -0.42
CA GLU A 313 -10.95 -20.65 -0.26
C GLU A 313 -10.56 -21.89 0.57
N ALA A 314 -9.37 -22.45 0.33
CA ALA A 314 -8.88 -23.61 1.07
C ALA A 314 -8.54 -23.26 2.54
N GLU A 315 -8.07 -22.03 2.81
CA GLU A 315 -7.83 -21.52 4.16
C GLU A 315 -9.14 -21.27 4.91
N GLU A 316 -10.15 -20.67 4.26
CA GLU A 316 -11.50 -20.49 4.82
C GLU A 316 -12.15 -21.85 5.17
N LYS A 317 -11.92 -22.86 4.34
CA LYS A 317 -12.32 -24.26 4.58
C LYS A 317 -11.44 -24.98 5.60
N LYS A 318 -10.40 -24.34 6.14
CA LYS A 318 -9.42 -24.90 7.11
C LYS A 318 -8.69 -26.16 6.62
N LEU A 319 -8.59 -26.33 5.30
CA LEU A 319 -7.88 -27.45 4.68
C LEU A 319 -6.37 -27.19 4.61
N ILE A 320 -5.98 -25.92 4.56
CA ILE A 320 -4.57 -25.52 4.55
C ILE A 320 -4.30 -24.44 5.58
N GLN A 321 -3.06 -24.37 6.04
CA GLN A 321 -2.51 -23.27 6.82
C GLN A 321 -1.59 -22.47 5.90
N VAL A 322 -1.85 -21.17 5.78
CA VAL A 322 -1.05 -20.26 4.96
C VAL A 322 -0.07 -19.51 5.86
N THR A 323 1.18 -19.41 5.41
CA THR A 323 2.24 -18.69 6.10
C THR A 323 2.85 -17.66 5.16
N LEU A 324 2.72 -16.39 5.53
CA LEU A 324 3.27 -15.25 4.80
C LEU A 324 4.46 -14.68 5.59
N LYS A 325 5.67 -14.77 5.05
CA LYS A 325 6.91 -14.39 5.74
C LYS A 325 7.86 -13.66 4.78
N LEU A 326 8.81 -12.91 5.34
CA LEU A 326 9.99 -12.48 4.60
C LEU A 326 11.06 -13.59 4.62
N PRO A 327 11.86 -13.75 3.56
CA PRO A 327 13.00 -14.65 3.56
C PRO A 327 13.96 -14.36 4.73
N GLU A 328 14.50 -15.40 5.36
CA GLU A 328 15.38 -15.22 6.52
C GLU A 328 16.65 -14.44 6.19
N VAL A 329 17.14 -14.53 4.95
CA VAL A 329 18.32 -13.81 4.47
C VAL A 329 18.07 -12.30 4.51
N ASP A 330 16.92 -11.87 3.96
CA ASP A 330 16.50 -10.47 4.02
C ASP A 330 16.27 -10.05 5.47
N LEU A 331 15.59 -10.87 6.28
CA LEU A 331 15.35 -10.55 7.68
C LEU A 331 16.66 -10.37 8.46
N LYS A 332 17.69 -11.19 8.20
CA LYS A 332 19.02 -11.04 8.80
C LYS A 332 19.73 -9.79 8.32
N SER A 333 19.62 -9.44 7.04
CA SER A 333 20.16 -8.18 6.49
C SER A 333 19.49 -6.96 7.14
N TYR A 334 18.16 -6.95 7.23
CA TYR A 334 17.42 -5.87 7.90
C TYR A 334 17.67 -5.84 9.40
N LYS A 335 17.77 -6.99 10.08
CA LYS A 335 18.20 -7.00 11.48
C LYS A 335 19.61 -6.47 11.60
N SER A 336 20.55 -6.85 10.76
CA SER A 336 21.92 -6.31 10.80
C SER A 336 21.98 -4.83 10.48
N ASN A 337 21.13 -4.32 9.58
CA ASN A 337 21.08 -2.91 9.20
C ASN A 337 20.29 -2.07 10.22
N ALA A 338 19.19 -2.58 10.78
CA ALA A 338 18.44 -1.95 11.87
C ALA A 338 19.22 -2.00 13.18
N VAL A 339 19.94 -3.09 13.45
CA VAL A 339 20.93 -3.19 14.53
C VAL A 339 22.10 -2.27 14.22
N ARG A 340 22.51 -1.99 12.98
CA ARG A 340 23.50 -0.92 12.70
C ARG A 340 22.95 0.48 12.95
N ILE A 341 21.66 0.71 12.71
CA ILE A 341 20.96 1.99 12.96
C ILE A 341 20.69 2.22 14.46
N ILE A 342 20.44 1.14 15.22
CA ILE A 342 20.14 1.17 16.67
C ILE A 342 21.39 0.83 17.51
N SER A 343 22.45 0.29 16.90
CA SER A 343 23.73 -0.03 17.53
C SER A 343 24.81 0.86 16.96
N VAL A 344 24.70 2.13 17.30
CA VAL A 344 25.88 2.81 17.80
C VAL A 344 25.87 2.57 19.33
N LYS A 345 26.70 1.59 19.73
CA LYS A 345 27.28 1.31 21.05
C LYS A 345 26.52 0.77 22.27
N VAL A 346 25.19 0.67 22.36
CA VAL A 346 24.60 0.37 23.71
C VAL A 346 23.99 -1.03 23.93
N LEU A 347 23.63 -1.82 22.91
CA LEU A 347 22.93 -3.10 23.13
C LEU A 347 23.77 -4.40 23.00
N VAL A 348 25.08 -4.31 22.79
CA VAL A 348 25.96 -5.51 22.73
C VAL A 348 26.49 -5.91 24.13
N LYS A 349 26.34 -5.07 25.16
CA LYS A 349 26.85 -5.38 26.50
C LYS A 349 25.90 -6.19 27.40
N GLN A 350 24.64 -6.40 27.01
CA GLN A 350 23.64 -7.06 27.87
C GLN A 350 23.09 -8.41 27.38
N LEU A 351 23.50 -8.89 26.19
CA LEU A 351 23.09 -10.22 25.70
C LEU A 351 24.12 -11.34 25.89
N ASN A 352 25.25 -11.06 26.58
CA ASN A 352 26.31 -12.06 26.84
C ASN A 352 26.58 -12.37 28.33
N PHE A 353 25.73 -11.92 29.26
CA PHE A 353 25.83 -12.30 30.67
C PHE A 353 24.72 -13.29 31.03
N GLY A 354 24.89 -14.55 30.66
CA GLY A 354 23.90 -15.58 30.96
C GLY A 354 24.21 -17.03 30.55
N MET A 355 25.40 -17.34 30.04
CA MET A 355 25.75 -18.72 29.65
C MET A 355 27.10 -19.24 30.18
N ASN A 356 27.66 -18.65 31.24
CA ASN A 356 28.82 -19.23 31.94
C ASN A 356 28.67 -19.04 33.45
N ASN A 357 27.85 -19.89 34.08
CA ASN A 357 28.05 -20.36 35.47
C ASN A 357 26.93 -21.34 35.85
N ALA A 358 27.12 -22.61 35.49
CA ALA A 358 26.66 -23.73 36.29
C ALA A 358 27.61 -24.89 36.01
N LYS A 359 28.28 -25.34 37.07
CA LYS A 359 29.11 -26.54 37.13
C LYS A 359 28.32 -27.79 36.74
#